data_AF-A0A952LHD0-F1
#
_entry.id   AF-A0A952LHD0-F1
#
_cell.length_a   1.000
_cell.length_b   1.000
_cell.length_c   1.000
_cell.angle_alpha   90.00
_cell.angle_beta   90.00
_cell.angle_gamma   90.00
#
_symmetry.space_group_name_H-M   'P 1'
#
loop_
_entity.id
_entity.type
_entity.pdbx_description
1 polymer ?
#
loop_
_entity_poly.entity_id
_entity_poly.type
_entity_poly.pdbx_seq_one_letter_code
_entity_poly.pdbx_strand_id
1 'polypeptide(L)'
;TQYGETDGFTASDHVKALNKIVAGDEEPTFLNAVLLNTTIPPDEVLKRYLKENSEPVVADVGNLSRMGLTVYAKDLLDEGNYARHSPKKLDTAILEIINNLKVHAV
;
A
#
# COMPACT_ATOMS: atom_id res chain seq x y z
N THR A 1 7.94 6.60 0.55
CA THR A 1 8.84 6.33 -0.58
C THR A 1 10.21 5.96 -0.03
N GLN A 2 11.06 5.35 -0.85
CA GLN A 2 12.44 4.99 -0.51
C GLN A 2 13.37 5.78 -1.41
N TYR A 3 14.23 6.60 -0.80
CA TYR A 3 15.11 7.50 -1.54
C TYR A 3 16.00 6.73 -2.52
N GLY A 4 15.98 7.14 -3.79
CA GLY A 4 16.71 6.51 -4.88
C GLY A 4 16.03 5.29 -5.52
N GLU A 5 14.89 4.84 -5.00
CA GLU A 5 14.15 3.69 -5.54
C GLU A 5 12.72 4.03 -5.95
N THR A 6 11.97 4.70 -5.07
CA THR A 6 10.54 4.98 -5.27
C THR A 6 10.19 6.44 -5.02
N ASP A 7 11.13 7.35 -5.34
CA ASP A 7 10.93 8.80 -5.22
C ASP A 7 9.68 9.25 -5.97
N GLY A 8 8.77 9.94 -5.29
CA GLY A 8 7.52 10.42 -5.87
C GLY A 8 6.51 9.35 -6.27
N PHE A 9 6.77 8.05 -6.01
CA PHE A 9 5.83 7.01 -6.39
C PHE A 9 4.52 7.11 -5.62
N THR A 10 3.41 7.06 -6.35
CA THR A 10 2.08 6.77 -5.80
C THR A 10 1.92 5.27 -5.55
N ALA A 11 0.82 4.86 -4.90
CA ALA A 11 0.52 3.45 -4.71
C ALA A 11 0.30 2.73 -6.05
N SER A 12 -0.36 3.38 -7.02
CA SER A 12 -0.51 2.80 -8.36
C SER A 12 0.82 2.66 -9.11
N ASP A 13 1.79 3.54 -8.88
CA ASP A 13 3.11 3.42 -9.51
C ASP A 13 3.91 2.23 -8.97
N HIS A 14 3.78 1.92 -7.68
CA HIS A 14 4.33 0.67 -7.12
C HIS A 14 3.71 -0.56 -7.81
N VAL A 15 2.39 -0.56 -8.03
CA VAL A 15 1.71 -1.66 -8.73
C VAL A 15 2.19 -1.78 -10.18
N LYS A 16 2.27 -0.66 -10.92
CA LYS A 16 2.76 -0.67 -12.30
C LYS A 16 4.19 -1.21 -12.38
N ALA A 17 5.07 -0.82 -11.46
CA ALA A 17 6.44 -1.30 -11.42
C ALA A 17 6.51 -2.83 -11.22
N LEU A 18 5.69 -3.37 -10.31
CA LEU A 18 5.60 -4.82 -10.10
C LEU A 18 4.99 -5.53 -11.32
N ASN A 19 3.89 -5.02 -11.88
CA ASN A 19 3.24 -5.61 -13.05
C ASN A 19 4.18 -5.64 -14.25
N LYS A 20 4.95 -4.56 -14.47
CA LYS A 20 5.94 -4.47 -15.54
C LYS A 20 6.96 -5.60 -15.50
N ILE A 21 7.43 -5.94 -14.30
CA ILE A 21 8.43 -7.00 -14.11
C ILE A 21 7.83 -8.39 -14.31
N VAL A 22 6.61 -8.62 -13.83
CA VAL A 22 5.99 -9.96 -13.80
C VAL A 22 5.23 -10.29 -15.10
N ALA A 23 4.49 -9.33 -15.65
CA ALA A 23 3.55 -9.51 -16.76
C ALA A 23 3.72 -8.46 -17.88
N GLY A 24 4.72 -7.58 -17.80
CA GLY A 24 4.91 -6.52 -18.79
C GLY A 24 3.86 -5.42 -18.69
N ASP A 25 3.42 -4.88 -19.84
CA ASP A 25 2.36 -3.87 -19.90
C ASP A 25 0.97 -4.50 -20.12
N GLU A 26 0.82 -5.80 -19.82
CA GLU A 26 -0.45 -6.50 -19.98
C GLU A 26 -1.46 -6.07 -18.92
N GLU A 27 -2.71 -5.94 -19.36
CA GLU A 27 -3.88 -5.65 -18.54
C GLU A 27 -4.89 -6.82 -18.67
N PRO A 28 -5.60 -7.19 -17.59
CA PRO A 28 -5.50 -6.61 -16.26
C PRO A 28 -4.18 -6.99 -15.56
N THR A 29 -3.74 -6.15 -14.62
CA THR A 29 -2.62 -6.47 -13.72
C THR A 29 -2.69 -7.87 -13.12
N PHE A 30 -1.54 -8.53 -12.91
CA PHE A 30 -1.48 -9.86 -12.29
C PHE A 30 -1.96 -9.89 -10.83
N LEU A 31 -2.05 -8.72 -10.19
CA LEU A 31 -2.53 -8.56 -8.81
C LEU A 31 -4.06 -8.44 -8.76
N ASN A 32 -4.69 -9.03 -7.76
CA ASN A 32 -6.15 -8.90 -7.57
C ASN A 32 -6.53 -7.76 -6.59
N ALA A 33 -5.63 -7.44 -5.65
CA ALA A 33 -5.93 -6.50 -4.59
C ALA A 33 -4.67 -5.82 -4.04
N VAL A 34 -4.86 -4.69 -3.37
CA VAL A 34 -3.84 -3.95 -2.62
C VAL A 34 -4.36 -3.58 -1.23
N LEU A 35 -3.47 -3.60 -0.23
CA LEU A 35 -3.75 -3.17 1.13
C LEU A 35 -2.93 -1.92 1.45
N LEU A 36 -3.62 -0.82 1.74
CA LEU A 36 -3.05 0.49 1.98
C LEU A 36 -3.24 0.91 3.45
N ASN A 37 -2.24 1.59 4.00
CA ASN A 37 -2.35 2.24 5.30
C ASN A 37 -3.12 3.57 5.17
N THR A 38 -4.06 3.84 6.08
CA THR A 38 -4.82 5.10 6.13
C THR A 38 -4.35 6.08 7.20
N THR A 39 -3.45 5.64 8.09
CA THR A 39 -3.03 6.44 9.24
C THR A 39 -1.77 7.23 8.91
N ILE A 40 -1.87 8.55 9.00
CA ILE A 40 -0.72 9.45 8.80
C ILE A 40 0.19 9.35 10.03
N PRO A 41 1.50 9.09 9.87
CA PRO A 41 2.45 9.13 10.97
C PRO A 41 2.48 10.49 11.67
N PRO A 42 2.83 10.56 12.97
CA PRO A 42 2.98 11.83 13.68
C PRO A 42 3.96 12.78 12.98
N ASP A 43 3.73 14.09 13.10
CA ASP A 43 4.54 15.12 12.44
C ASP A 43 6.05 15.00 12.68
N GLU A 44 6.46 14.60 13.89
CA GLU A 44 7.87 14.39 14.20
C GLU A 44 8.49 13.27 13.36
N VAL A 45 7.73 12.18 13.17
CA VAL A 45 8.13 11.06 12.31
C VAL A 45 8.19 11.53 10.87
N LEU A 46 7.15 12.23 10.37
CA LEU A 46 7.16 12.78 9.01
C LEU A 46 8.37 13.67 8.74
N LYS A 47 8.68 14.61 9.65
CA LYS A 47 9.85 15.49 9.53
C LYS A 47 11.17 14.72 9.48
N ARG A 48 11.26 13.57 10.16
CA ARG A 48 12.45 12.71 10.10
C ARG A 48 12.59 12.10 8.71
N TYR A 49 11.54 11.46 8.21
CA TYR A 49 11.57 10.84 6.87
C TYR A 49 11.82 11.89 5.77
N LEU A 50 11.25 13.10 5.88
CA LEU A 50 11.51 14.18 4.92
C LEU A 50 12.99 14.59 4.88
N LYS A 51 13.70 14.59 6.01
CA LYS A 51 15.16 14.84 6.05
C LYS A 51 15.97 13.73 5.36
N GLU A 52 15.38 12.55 5.24
CA GLU A 52 15.95 11.39 4.54
C GLU A 52 15.48 11.32 3.08
N ASN A 53 14.86 12.38 2.54
CA ASN A 53 14.23 12.42 1.20
C ASN A 53 13.15 11.35 1.01
N SER A 54 12.44 11.01 2.09
CA SER A 54 11.35 10.04 2.08
C SER A 54 10.03 10.72 2.46
N GLU A 55 8.97 10.41 1.73
CA GLU A 55 7.64 10.98 1.92
C GLU A 55 6.56 9.88 1.99
N PRO A 56 5.39 10.14 2.61
CA PRO A 56 4.28 9.20 2.58
C PRO A 56 3.85 8.87 1.16
N VAL A 57 3.59 7.59 0.88
CA VAL A 57 3.08 7.14 -0.42
C VAL A 57 1.66 7.64 -0.60
N VAL A 58 1.39 8.33 -1.71
CA VAL A 58 0.04 8.78 -2.07
C VAL A 58 -0.80 7.57 -2.49
N ALA A 59 -1.93 7.35 -1.82
CA ALA A 59 -2.76 6.16 -2.00
C ALA A 59 -3.51 6.08 -3.35
N ASP A 60 -3.73 7.21 -4.02
CA ASP A 60 -4.36 7.36 -5.35
C ASP A 60 -5.40 6.30 -5.76
N VAL A 61 -6.34 6.00 -4.85
CA VAL A 61 -7.31 4.89 -4.93
C VAL A 61 -8.05 4.83 -6.27
N GLY A 62 -8.40 5.98 -6.86
CA GLY A 62 -9.07 6.02 -8.16
C GLY A 62 -8.24 5.43 -9.31
N ASN A 63 -6.91 5.57 -9.29
CA ASN A 63 -6.03 4.91 -10.27
C ASN A 63 -6.01 3.40 -10.04
N LEU A 64 -5.84 2.96 -8.79
CA LEU A 64 -5.85 1.54 -8.44
C LEU A 64 -7.16 0.85 -8.84
N SER A 65 -8.31 1.47 -8.58
CA SER A 65 -9.61 0.93 -9.01
C SER A 65 -9.75 0.88 -10.52
N ARG A 66 -9.20 1.85 -11.27
CA ARG A 66 -9.17 1.80 -12.75
C ARG A 66 -8.29 0.68 -13.29
N MET A 67 -7.26 0.27 -12.55
CA MET A 67 -6.44 -0.91 -12.85
C MET A 67 -7.15 -2.23 -12.50
N GLY A 68 -8.43 -2.21 -12.09
CA GLY A 68 -9.19 -3.40 -11.73
C GLY A 68 -8.86 -3.99 -10.36
N LEU A 69 -8.10 -3.25 -9.52
CA LEU A 69 -7.70 -3.73 -8.20
C LEU A 69 -8.79 -3.49 -7.15
N THR A 70 -9.01 -4.50 -6.31
CA THR A 70 -9.73 -4.30 -5.06
C THR A 70 -8.83 -3.59 -4.05
N VAL A 71 -9.24 -2.42 -3.58
CA VAL A 71 -8.46 -1.61 -2.63
C VAL A 71 -8.99 -1.82 -1.22
N TYR A 72 -8.13 -2.35 -0.35
CA TYR A 72 -8.36 -2.39 1.09
C TYR A 72 -7.58 -1.26 1.74
N ALA A 73 -8.24 -0.43 2.54
CA ALA A 73 -7.63 0.69 3.23
C ALA A 73 -7.91 0.54 4.73
N LYS A 74 -6.85 0.41 5.54
CA LYS A 74 -6.95 0.12 6.97
C LYS A 74 -5.94 0.97 7.76
N ASP A 75 -6.21 1.16 9.04
CA ASP A 75 -5.19 1.62 9.98
C ASP A 75 -4.18 0.48 10.18
N LEU A 76 -2.97 0.66 9.67
CA LEU A 76 -1.90 -0.32 9.75
C LEU A 76 -0.70 0.21 10.54
N LEU A 77 -0.71 1.48 10.96
CA LEU A 77 0.45 2.09 11.61
C LEU A 77 0.62 1.57 13.04
N ASP A 78 1.87 1.25 13.41
CA ASP A 78 2.24 0.89 14.77
C ASP A 78 2.50 2.12 15.65
N GLU A 79 2.45 1.93 16.96
CA GLU A 79 2.83 2.98 17.89
C GLU A 79 4.36 3.15 17.94
N GLY A 80 4.81 4.41 18.08
CA GLY A 80 6.21 4.73 18.32
C GLY A 80 6.80 5.75 17.36
N ASN A 81 8.14 5.75 17.28
CA ASN A 81 8.93 6.82 16.67
C ASN A 81 9.30 6.58 15.20
N TYR A 82 8.70 5.57 14.55
CA TYR A 82 8.98 5.19 13.16
C TYR A 82 7.68 4.84 12.44
N ALA A 83 7.62 5.09 11.12
CA ALA A 83 6.48 4.70 10.30
C ALA A 83 6.61 3.21 9.94
N ARG A 84 6.07 2.34 10.81
CA ARG A 84 6.07 0.89 10.63
C ARG A 84 4.66 0.34 10.66
N HIS A 85 4.43 -0.75 9.94
CA HIS A 85 3.19 -1.48 10.07
C HIS A 85 3.16 -2.23 11.40
N SER A 86 2.04 -2.15 12.12
CA SER A 86 1.79 -2.94 13.32
C SER A 86 1.54 -4.40 12.92
N PRO A 87 2.34 -5.36 13.41
CA PRO A 87 2.15 -6.77 13.05
C PRO A 87 0.74 -7.27 13.36
N LYS A 88 0.17 -6.84 14.49
CA LYS A 88 -1.18 -7.24 14.93
C LYS A 88 -2.28 -6.68 14.03
N LYS A 89 -2.19 -5.39 13.65
CA LYS A 89 -3.18 -4.76 12.77
C LYS A 89 -3.11 -5.35 11.37
N LEU A 90 -1.89 -5.59 10.87
CA LEU A 90 -1.66 -6.21 9.57
C LEU A 90 -2.20 -7.64 9.51
N ASP A 91 -1.91 -8.47 10.52
CA ASP A 91 -2.45 -9.84 10.64
C ASP A 91 -3.98 -9.85 10.62
N THR A 92 -4.60 -9.00 11.45
CA THR A 92 -6.06 -8.85 11.49
C THR A 92 -6.64 -8.46 10.13
N ALA A 93 -6.04 -7.48 9.45
CA ALA A 93 -6.50 -7.02 8.15
C ALA A 93 -6.39 -8.13 7.08
N ILE A 94 -5.28 -8.87 7.06
CA ILE A 94 -5.08 -9.96 6.11
C ILE A 94 -6.10 -11.09 6.34
N LEU A 95 -6.32 -11.50 7.60
CA LEU A 95 -7.31 -12.52 7.93
C LEU A 95 -8.73 -12.10 7.56
N GLU A 96 -9.09 -10.84 7.79
CA GLU A 96 -10.38 -10.28 7.36
C GLU A 96 -10.55 -10.36 5.84
N ILE A 97 -9.53 -9.95 5.08
CA ILE A 97 -9.53 -10.01 3.60
C ILE A 97 -9.70 -11.46 3.13
N ILE A 98 -8.92 -12.39 3.66
CA ILE A 98 -8.99 -13.81 3.29
C ILE A 98 -10.37 -14.39 3.58
N ASN A 99 -10.95 -14.07 4.75
CA ASN A 99 -12.28 -14.56 5.10
C ASN A 99 -13.36 -14.00 4.17
N ASN A 100 -13.28 -12.72 3.82
CA ASN A 100 -14.19 -12.11 2.86
C ASN A 100 -14.08 -12.77 1.48
N LEU A 101 -12.88 -13.09 1.01
CA LEU A 101 -12.68 -13.81 -0.26
C LEU A 101 -13.29 -15.22 -0.24
N LYS A 102 -13.17 -15.95 0.87
CA LYS A 102 -13.75 -17.31 1.01
C LYS A 102 -15.28 -17.31 1.01
N VAL A 103 -15.90 -16.28 1.60
CA VAL A 103 -17.37 -16.18 1.67
C VAL A 103 -18.00 -15.93 0.29
N HIS A 104 -17.29 -15.32 -0.65
CA HIS A 104 -17.78 -15.07 -2.01
C HIS A 104 -17.47 -16.19 -3.01
N ALA A 105 -16.76 -17.24 -2.58
CA ALA A 105 -16.38 -18.38 -3.42
C ALA A 105 -17.33 -19.58 -3.29
N VAL A 106 -18.55 -19.37 -2.78
CA VAL A 106 -19.58 -20.41 -2.54
C VAL A 106 -20.80 -20.17 -3.40
#